data_AF-A0A453BSX6-F1
#
_entry.id   AF-A0A453BSX6-F1
#
_cell.length_a   1.000
_cell.length_b   1.000
_cell.length_c   1.000
_cell.angle_alpha   90.00
_cell.angle_beta   90.00
_cell.angle_gamma   90.00
#
_symmetry.space_group_name_H-M   'P 1'
#
loop_
_entity.id
_entity.type
_entity.pdbx_description
1 polymer ?
#
loop_
_entity_poly.entity_id
_entity_poly.type
_entity_poly.pdbx_seq_one_letter_code
_entity_poly.pdbx_strand_id
1 'polypeptide(L)'
;KIKVPLRIKIFMWFVHKQVILTKDNLIKRRWVGSPRCCFCDHDETIQYLFLECPLAKLLWRTIHIAFNIIPPVDIASLFRMWLT
;
A
#
# COMPACT_ATOMS: atom_id res chain seq x y z
N LYS A 1 -11.76 -1.13 15.42
CA LYS A 1 -11.84 -0.06 14.39
C LYS A 1 -10.84 1.03 14.72
N ILE A 2 -9.94 1.35 13.81
CA ILE A 2 -8.99 2.45 14.01
C ILE A 2 -9.73 3.75 13.65
N LYS A 3 -9.80 4.72 14.58
CA LYS A 3 -10.34 6.04 14.27
C LYS A 3 -9.35 6.77 13.37
N VAL A 4 -9.62 6.79 12.07
CA VAL A 4 -8.81 7.50 11.09
C VAL A 4 -9.54 8.72 10.50
N PRO A 5 -8.82 9.82 10.22
CA PRO A 5 -9.35 10.96 9.49
C PRO A 5 -9.95 10.58 8.13
N LEU A 6 -10.95 11.35 7.69
CA LEU A 6 -11.65 11.11 6.41
C LEU A 6 -10.71 11.08 5.19
N ARG A 7 -9.64 11.88 5.20
CA ARG A 7 -8.63 11.88 4.13
C ARG A 7 -7.96 10.52 3.96
N ILE A 8 -7.67 9.82 5.06
CA ILE A 8 -7.09 8.48 5.03
C ILE A 8 -8.11 7.48 4.48
N LYS A 9 -9.39 7.65 4.83
CA LYS A 9 -10.47 6.80 4.32
C LYS A 9 -10.63 6.91 2.80
N ILE A 10 -10.63 8.14 2.28
CA ILE A 10 -10.69 8.42 0.84
C ILE A 10 -9.46 7.82 0.13
N PHE A 11 -8.27 7.99 0.72
CA PHE A 11 -7.06 7.38 0.18
C PHE A 11 -7.15 5.86 0.11
N MET A 12 -7.58 5.21 1.19
CA MET A 12 -7.76 3.75 1.23
C MET A 12 -8.80 3.26 0.21
N TRP A 13 -9.83 4.05 -0.06
CA TRP A 13 -10.78 3.75 -1.14
C TRP A 13 -10.10 3.73 -2.51
N PHE A 14 -9.22 4.70 -2.82
CA PHE A 14 -8.45 4.67 -4.07
C PHE A 14 -7.49 3.48 -4.15
N VAL A 15 -6.85 3.12 -3.04
CA VAL A 15 -5.99 1.93 -2.94
C VAL A 15 -6.79 0.66 -3.26
N HIS A 16 -7.96 0.51 -2.66
CA HIS A 16 -8.82 -0.64 -2.90
C HIS A 16 -9.37 -0.69 -4.34
N LYS A 17 -9.68 0.46 -4.93
CA LYS A 17 -10.07 0.56 -6.35
C LYS A 17 -8.91 0.37 -7.33
N GLN A 18 -7.68 0.21 -6.84
CA GLN A 18 -6.47 0.02 -7.64
C GLN A 18 -6.18 1.19 -8.58
N VAL A 19 -6.54 2.42 -8.21
CA VAL A 19 -6.42 3.62 -9.09
C VAL A 19 -5.38 4.65 -8.62
N ILE A 20 -4.65 4.36 -7.55
CA ILE A 20 -3.57 5.25 -7.08
C ILE A 20 -2.40 5.30 -8.08
N LEU A 21 -1.58 6.34 -7.96
CA LEU A 21 -0.48 6.64 -8.89
C LEU A 21 0.79 5.80 -8.61
N THR A 22 0.64 4.48 -8.50
CA THR A 22 1.78 3.56 -8.55
C THR A 22 2.37 3.51 -9.95
N LYS A 23 3.66 3.16 -10.08
CA LYS A 23 4.33 3.17 -11.40
C LYS A 23 3.68 2.23 -12.40
N ASP A 24 3.17 1.08 -11.99
CA ASP A 24 2.38 0.21 -12.87
C ASP A 24 1.14 0.92 -13.45
N ASN A 25 0.44 1.71 -12.63
CA ASN A 25 -0.73 2.48 -13.04
C ASN A 25 -0.36 3.70 -13.88
N LEU A 26 0.78 4.35 -13.62
CA LEU A 26 1.31 5.42 -14.45
C LEU A 26 1.65 4.90 -15.85
N ILE A 27 2.32 3.74 -15.94
CA ILE A 27 2.67 3.10 -17.22
C ILE A 27 1.40 2.75 -18.02
N LYS A 28 0.36 2.22 -17.36
CA LYS A 28 -0.97 2.00 -18.01
C LYS A 28 -1.57 3.29 -18.59
N ARG A 29 -1.21 4.46 -18.04
CA ARG A 29 -1.63 5.79 -18.52
C ARG A 29 -0.64 6.42 -19.51
N ARG A 30 0.26 5.62 -20.10
CA ARG A 30 1.29 6.08 -21.06
C ARG A 30 2.33 7.03 -20.46
N TRP A 31 2.54 7.00 -19.14
CA TRP A 31 3.68 7.67 -18.54
C TRP A 31 4.98 6.94 -18.93
N VAL A 32 6.02 7.72 -19.23
CA VAL A 32 7.33 7.19 -19.62
C VAL A 32 8.27 7.24 -18.42
N GLY A 33 8.71 6.08 -17.96
CA GLY A 33 9.71 5.94 -16.92
C GLY A 33 9.83 4.51 -16.43
N SER A 34 10.71 4.29 -15.45
CA SER A 34 10.98 2.95 -14.92
C SER A 34 9.80 2.41 -14.09
N PRO A 35 9.38 1.15 -14.26
CA PRO A 35 8.39 0.49 -13.40
C PRO A 35 8.91 0.19 -11.99
N ARG A 36 10.23 0.27 -11.77
CA ARG A 36 10.88 -0.19 -10.53
C ARG A 36 10.47 0.65 -9.32
N CYS A 37 10.25 -0.01 -8.20
CA CYS A 37 9.99 0.58 -6.89
C CYS A 37 11.07 1.60 -6.52
N CYS A 38 10.65 2.68 -5.85
CA CYS A 38 11.56 3.71 -5.37
C CYS A 38 12.48 3.26 -4.22
N PHE A 39 12.16 2.14 -3.57
CA PHE A 39 12.89 1.66 -2.39
C PHE A 39 13.71 0.39 -2.63
N CYS A 40 13.54 -0.28 -3.78
CA CYS A 40 14.22 -1.55 -4.09
C CYS A 40 14.12 -1.90 -5.58
N ASP A 41 14.83 -2.93 -6.01
CA ASP A 41 14.95 -3.31 -7.41
C ASP A 41 13.87 -4.33 -7.87
N HIS A 42 12.60 -4.00 -7.70
CA HIS A 42 11.45 -4.80 -8.15
C HIS A 42 10.37 -3.88 -8.71
N ASP A 43 9.48 -4.37 -9.56
CA ASP A 43 8.40 -3.56 -10.12
C ASP A 43 7.40 -3.08 -9.06
N GLU A 44 7.02 -1.81 -9.15
CA GLU A 44 6.11 -1.18 -8.21
C GLU A 44 4.65 -1.42 -8.59
N THR A 45 4.00 -2.29 -7.83
CA THR A 45 2.54 -2.43 -7.80
C THR A 45 1.98 -1.93 -6.48
N ILE A 46 0.67 -1.78 -6.37
CA ILE A 46 0.01 -1.38 -5.12
C ILE A 46 0.31 -2.41 -4.01
N GLN A 47 0.15 -3.70 -4.29
CA GLN A 47 0.45 -4.75 -3.32
C GLN A 47 1.93 -4.73 -2.92
N TYR A 48 2.83 -4.58 -3.89
CA TYR A 48 4.25 -4.56 -3.62
C TYR A 48 4.65 -3.35 -2.76
N LEU A 49 4.22 -2.14 -3.13
CA LEU A 49 4.55 -0.89 -2.45
C LEU A 49 4.08 -0.89 -0.98
N PHE A 50 2.89 -1.44 -0.69
CA PHE A 50 2.32 -1.39 0.65
C PHE A 50 2.61 -2.60 1.53
N LEU A 51 2.94 -3.77 0.95
CA LEU A 51 3.04 -5.03 1.71
C LEU A 51 4.35 -5.80 1.49
N GLU A 52 4.83 -5.88 0.25
CA GLU A 52 5.89 -6.84 -0.10
C GLU A 52 7.29 -6.21 -0.17
N CYS A 53 7.36 -4.90 -0.45
CA CYS A 53 8.58 -4.13 -0.47
C CYS A 53 9.34 -4.29 0.86
N PRO A 54 10.69 -4.43 0.85
CA PRO A 54 11.47 -4.55 2.08
C PRO A 54 11.19 -3.44 3.11
N LEU A 55 11.02 -2.20 2.63
CA LEU A 55 10.66 -1.07 3.49
C LEU A 55 9.26 -1.26 4.11
N ALA A 56 8.27 -1.66 3.31
CA ALA A 56 6.92 -1.91 3.79
C ALA A 56 6.89 -3.04 4.84
N LYS A 57 7.61 -4.14 4.60
CA LYS A 57 7.76 -5.24 5.56
C LYS A 57 8.38 -4.78 6.87
N LEU A 58 9.39 -3.91 6.81
CA LEU A 58 10.00 -3.33 8.00
C LEU A 58 8.97 -2.48 8.79
N LEU A 59 8.25 -1.59 8.11
CA LEU A 59 7.21 -0.77 8.74
C LEU A 59 6.13 -1.62 9.41
N TRP A 60 5.65 -2.66 8.73
CA TRP A 60 4.65 -3.57 9.29
C TRP A 60 5.17 -4.34 10.50
N ARG A 61 6.45 -4.76 10.51
CA ARG A 61 7.07 -5.36 11.70
C ARG A 61 7.14 -4.36 12.86
N THR A 62 7.52 -3.11 12.60
CA THR A 62 7.54 -2.06 13.63
C THR A 62 6.14 -1.80 14.20
N ILE A 63 5.12 -1.69 13.33
CA ILE A 63 3.72 -1.53 13.73
C ILE A 63 3.24 -2.72 14.55
N HIS A 64 3.59 -3.94 14.15
CA HIS A 64 3.25 -5.15 14.89
C HIS A 64 3.86 -5.13 16.29
N ILE A 65 5.15 -4.81 16.42
CA ILE A 65 5.84 -4.75 17.72
C ILE A 65 5.25 -3.64 18.60
N ALA A 66 5.01 -2.45 18.05
CA ALA A 66 4.57 -1.29 18.81
C ALA A 66 3.08 -1.32 19.20
N PHE A 67 2.22 -1.89 18.36
CA PHE A 67 0.77 -1.79 18.50
C PHE A 67 0.06 -3.15 18.52
N ASN A 68 0.78 -4.26 18.42
CA ASN A 68 0.24 -5.62 18.31
C ASN A 68 -0.75 -5.79 17.13
N ILE A 69 -0.55 -5.02 16.06
CA ILE A 69 -1.38 -5.09 14.85
C ILE A 69 -0.76 -6.13 13.91
N ILE A 70 -1.55 -7.12 13.47
CA ILE A 70 -1.08 -8.15 12.55
C ILE A 70 -0.95 -7.53 11.14
N PRO A 71 0.20 -7.70 10.46
CA PRO A 71 0.37 -7.23 9.09
C PRO A 71 -0.70 -7.83 8.16
N PRO A 72 -1.35 -7.02 7.31
CA PRO A 72 -2.27 -7.54 6.31
C PRO A 72 -1.53 -8.35 5.23
N VAL A 73 -2.22 -9.35 4.68
CA VAL A 73 -1.66 -10.26 3.66
C VAL A 73 -1.95 -9.81 2.23
N ASP A 74 -2.96 -8.95 2.06
CA ASP A 74 -3.39 -8.41 0.78
C ASP A 74 -4.02 -7.01 0.95
N ILE A 75 -4.27 -6.33 -0.16
CA ILE A 75 -4.88 -5.00 -0.13
C ILE A 75 -6.32 -5.04 0.40
N ALA A 76 -7.05 -6.15 0.21
CA ALA A 76 -8.42 -6.29 0.68
C ALA A 76 -8.51 -6.38 2.20
N SER A 77 -7.64 -7.15 2.85
CA SER A 77 -7.51 -7.26 4.30
C SER A 77 -7.03 -5.96 4.91
N LEU A 78 -6.06 -5.28 4.27
CA LEU A 78 -5.66 -3.93 4.65
C LEU A 78 -6.89 -3.00 4.63
N PHE A 79 -7.63 -2.94 3.51
CA PHE A 79 -8.84 -2.11 3.41
C PHE A 79 -9.85 -2.40 4.52
N ARG A 80 -10.13 -3.68 4.81
CA ARG A 80 -11.05 -4.09 5.88
C ARG A 80 -10.59 -3.61 7.27
N MET A 81 -9.29 -3.67 7.56
CA MET A 81 -8.74 -3.26 8.87
C MET A 81 -8.93 -1.76 9.13
N TRP A 82 -8.82 -0.93 8.10
CA TRP A 82 -8.83 0.53 8.22
C TRP A 82 -10.23 1.17 8.06
N LEU A 83 -11.16 0.49 7.37
CA LEU A 83 -12.43 1.09 6.98
C LEU A 83 -13.69 0.41 7.50
N THR A 84 -13.62 -0.84 7.97
CA THR A 84 -14.75 -1.54 8.57
C THR A 84 -14.79 -1.34 10.08
#